data_AF-A0A0S8DWR2-F1
#
_entry.id   AF-A0A0S8DWR2-F1
#
_cell.length_a   1.000
_cell.length_b   1.000
_cell.length_c   1.000
_cell.angle_alpha   90.00
_cell.angle_beta   90.00
_cell.angle_gamma   90.00
#
_symmetry.space_group_name_H-M   'P 1'
#
loop_
_entity.id
_entity.type
_entity.pdbx_description
1 polymer ?
#
loop_
_entity_poly.entity_id
_entity_poly.type
_entity_poly.pdbx_seq_one_letter_code
_entity_poly.pdbx_strand_id
1 'polypeptide(L)'
;MNPDSSNLDPAWNVGVNLGWRIPNYDYFAIEGELTTSLLSGDVKSTNDDWTVSNVAAYGVFRAGSPKVMFKGKLGLGYWDLRVDDGPDDDGVDLTAGVGVDIALGGGLLEIEYTQIEPDLAFITAGFVFGFF
;
A
#
# COMPACT_ATOMS: atom_id res chain seq x y z
N MET A 1 18.17 -6.21 -4.07
CA MET A 1 18.31 -7.54 -4.69
C MET A 1 17.19 -7.68 -5.69
N ASN A 2 17.43 -8.42 -6.77
CA ASN A 2 16.44 -8.70 -7.81
C ASN A 2 15.42 -9.67 -7.20
N PRO A 3 14.10 -9.38 -7.14
CA PRO A 3 13.15 -10.46 -6.99
C PRO A 3 13.21 -11.25 -8.29
N ASP A 4 14.02 -12.31 -8.28
CA ASP A 4 14.02 -13.35 -9.29
C ASP A 4 12.69 -14.11 -9.16
N SER A 5 11.60 -13.50 -9.62
CA SER A 5 10.30 -14.13 -9.83
C SER A 5 9.77 -13.72 -11.20
N SER A 6 10.56 -14.01 -12.23
CA SER A 6 10.15 -13.91 -13.65
C SER A 6 8.92 -14.76 -14.04
N ASN A 7 8.27 -15.42 -13.08
CA ASN A 7 7.15 -16.33 -13.25
C ASN A 7 5.89 -15.98 -12.42
N LEU A 8 5.86 -14.84 -11.70
CA LEU A 8 4.67 -14.39 -10.96
C LEU A 8 4.01 -13.23 -11.69
N ASP A 9 2.76 -13.41 -12.13
CA ASP A 9 1.99 -12.29 -12.69
C ASP A 9 1.53 -11.33 -11.57
N PRO A 10 1.41 -10.01 -11.84
CA PRO A 10 1.04 -9.03 -10.82
C PRO A 10 -0.35 -9.30 -10.25
N ALA A 11 -0.45 -9.48 -8.93
CA ALA A 11 -1.73 -9.53 -8.25
C ALA A 11 -2.37 -8.13 -8.20
N TRP A 12 -3.70 -8.09 -8.30
CA TRP A 12 -4.45 -6.85 -8.14
C TRP A 12 -5.09 -6.84 -6.77
N ASN A 13 -4.82 -5.80 -6.01
CA ASN A 13 -5.37 -5.60 -4.67
C ASN A 13 -6.40 -4.47 -4.68
N VAL A 14 -7.36 -4.60 -3.77
CA VAL A 14 -8.23 -3.50 -3.35
C VAL A 14 -8.06 -3.27 -1.87
N GLY A 15 -8.22 -2.04 -1.45
CA GLY A 15 -8.16 -1.71 -0.05
C GLY A 15 -8.89 -0.44 0.30
N VAL A 16 -8.91 -0.21 1.61
CA VAL A 16 -9.40 1.01 2.22
C VAL A 16 -8.27 1.61 3.04
N ASN A 17 -8.14 2.92 2.96
CA ASN A 17 -7.24 3.71 3.80
C ASN A 17 -8.08 4.71 4.59
N LEU A 18 -7.82 4.79 5.90
CA LEU A 18 -8.47 5.73 6.80
C LEU A 18 -7.40 6.56 7.50
N GLY A 19 -7.51 7.88 7.37
CA GLY A 19 -6.55 8.83 7.93
C GLY A 19 -7.15 9.76 8.98
N TRP A 20 -6.36 10.08 10.00
CA TRP A 20 -6.66 11.12 10.98
C TRP A 20 -5.52 12.14 11.06
N ARG A 21 -5.82 13.40 10.80
CA ARG A 21 -4.84 14.50 10.93
C ARG A 21 -4.55 14.81 12.39
N ILE A 22 -3.29 15.08 12.68
CA ILE A 22 -2.88 15.44 14.03
C ILE A 22 -3.22 16.93 14.24
N PRO A 23 -4.05 17.27 15.25
CA PRO A 23 -4.39 18.67 15.53
C PRO A 23 -3.14 19.52 15.76
N ASN A 24 -3.11 20.72 15.17
CA ASN A 24 -1.98 21.67 15.20
C ASN A 24 -0.75 21.26 14.37
N TYR A 25 -0.84 20.16 13.62
CA TYR A 25 0.22 19.66 12.74
C TYR A 25 -0.37 19.30 11.38
N ASP A 26 -0.70 20.30 10.57
CA ASP A 26 -1.46 20.14 9.31
C ASP A 26 -0.77 19.23 8.28
N TYR A 27 0.54 19.07 8.40
CA TYR A 27 1.35 18.22 7.53
C TYR A 27 1.42 16.76 8.00
N PHE A 28 0.93 16.44 9.20
CA PHE A 28 1.05 15.12 9.80
C PHE A 28 -0.31 14.45 9.99
N ALA A 29 -0.34 13.15 9.71
CA ALA A 29 -1.51 12.31 9.93
C ALA A 29 -1.09 10.91 10.40
N ILE A 30 -2.05 10.19 10.97
CA ILE A 30 -1.95 8.75 11.20
C ILE A 30 -2.90 8.09 10.21
N GLU A 31 -2.44 7.07 9.50
CA GLU A 31 -3.24 6.31 8.54
C GLU A 31 -3.27 4.83 8.90
N GLY A 32 -4.45 4.21 8.77
CA GLY A 32 -4.62 2.76 8.76
C GLY A 32 -4.95 2.30 7.35
N GLU A 33 -4.28 1.25 6.90
CA GLU A 33 -4.47 0.63 5.59
C GLU A 33 -4.92 -0.82 5.77
N LEU A 34 -5.92 -1.22 5.00
CA LEU A 34 -6.31 -2.62 4.85
C LEU A 34 -6.46 -2.93 3.36
N THR A 35 -5.67 -3.86 2.86
CA THR A 35 -5.71 -4.32 1.47
C THR A 35 -5.88 -5.83 1.40
N THR A 36 -6.57 -6.31 0.37
CA THR A 36 -6.76 -7.72 0.08
C THR A 36 -6.71 -7.95 -1.43
N SER A 37 -6.35 -9.14 -1.87
CA SER A 37 -6.26 -9.45 -3.29
C SER A 37 -7.66 -9.65 -3.89
N LEU A 38 -7.94 -8.97 -5.00
CA LEU A 38 -9.15 -9.16 -5.82
C LEU A 38 -8.96 -10.19 -6.92
N LEU A 39 -7.74 -10.24 -7.48
CA LEU A 39 -7.34 -11.21 -8.49
C LEU A 39 -6.08 -11.88 -7.96
N SER A 40 -6.16 -13.20 -7.78
CA SER A 40 -5.00 -14.05 -7.52
C SER A 40 -3.97 -13.83 -8.63
N GLY A 41 -2.69 -13.71 -8.27
CA GLY A 41 -1.64 -13.73 -9.28
C GLY A 41 -1.37 -15.17 -9.70
N ASP A 42 -1.17 -15.40 -10.99
CA ASP A 42 -0.84 -16.73 -11.51
C ASP A 42 0.65 -17.04 -11.29
N VAL A 43 0.96 -18.20 -10.70
CA VAL A 43 2.30 -18.79 -10.73
C VAL A 43 2.45 -19.55 -12.07
N LYS A 44 3.13 -18.96 -13.06
CA LYS A 44 3.28 -19.56 -14.42
C LYS A 44 3.92 -20.95 -14.44
N SER A 45 4.58 -21.35 -13.36
CA SER A 45 5.26 -22.63 -13.24
C SER A 45 4.38 -23.77 -12.71
N THR A 46 3.30 -23.47 -11.99
CA THR A 46 2.51 -24.50 -11.28
C THR A 46 1.00 -24.36 -11.46
N ASN A 47 0.53 -23.26 -12.07
CA ASN A 47 -0.90 -22.99 -12.24
C ASN A 47 -1.62 -22.81 -10.90
N ASP A 48 -0.87 -22.40 -9.87
CA ASP A 48 -1.35 -22.08 -8.53
C ASP A 48 -1.62 -20.59 -8.40
N ASP A 49 -2.63 -20.28 -7.58
CA ASP A 49 -3.04 -18.94 -7.23
C ASP A 49 -2.33 -18.50 -5.94
N TRP A 50 -1.91 -17.23 -5.87
CA TRP A 50 -1.48 -16.62 -4.61
C TRP A 50 -2.34 -15.40 -4.24
N THR A 51 -2.62 -15.28 -2.94
CA THR A 51 -3.40 -14.18 -2.34
C THR A 51 -2.55 -13.51 -1.28
N VAL A 52 -2.51 -12.18 -1.28
CA VAL A 52 -1.95 -11.37 -0.20
C VAL A 52 -3.01 -10.48 0.45
N SER A 53 -3.02 -10.44 1.77
CA SER A 53 -3.73 -9.44 2.57
C SER A 53 -2.75 -8.69 3.45
N ASN A 54 -2.94 -7.37 3.59
CA ASN A 54 -2.09 -6.52 4.40
C ASN A 54 -2.94 -5.60 5.29
N VAL A 55 -2.50 -5.45 6.54
CA VAL A 55 -3.05 -4.52 7.52
C VAL A 55 -1.90 -3.70 8.09
N ALA A 56 -1.92 -2.39 7.88
CA ALA A 56 -0.82 -1.54 8.27
C ALA A 56 -1.25 -0.24 8.93
N ALA A 57 -0.36 0.30 9.75
CA ALA A 57 -0.54 1.58 10.43
C ALA A 57 0.69 2.47 10.19
N TYR A 58 0.44 3.71 9.78
CA TYR A 58 1.46 4.64 9.31
C TYR A 58 1.39 5.98 10.03
N GLY A 59 2.57 6.52 10.33
CA GLY A 59 2.75 7.97 10.45
C GLY A 59 2.98 8.54 9.05
N VAL A 60 2.23 9.57 8.70
CA VAL A 60 2.24 10.16 7.36
C VAL A 60 2.58 11.64 7.43
N PHE A 61 3.46 12.06 6.53
CA PHE A 61 3.84 13.44 6.30
C PHE A 61 3.44 13.85 4.88
N ARG A 62 2.73 14.97 4.74
CA ARG A 62 2.37 15.56 3.45
C ARG A 62 2.93 16.97 3.35
N ALA A 63 3.58 17.30 2.24
CA ALA A 63 4.10 18.63 2.00
C ALA A 63 4.00 19.02 0.52
N GLY A 64 3.80 20.30 0.25
CA GLY A 64 3.73 20.82 -1.11
C GLY A 64 2.69 21.92 -1.27
N SER A 65 2.07 21.97 -2.43
CA SER A 65 1.03 22.94 -2.75
C SER A 65 -0.36 22.31 -2.56
N PRO A 66 -1.43 23.11 -2.37
CA PRO A 66 -2.79 22.59 -2.29
C PRO A 66 -3.25 21.80 -3.54
N LYS A 67 -2.56 21.95 -4.68
CA LYS A 67 -2.88 21.22 -5.93
C LYS A 67 -2.11 19.92 -6.08
N VAL A 68 -0.88 19.89 -5.55
CA VAL A 68 0.05 18.76 -5.66
C VAL A 68 0.83 18.69 -4.36
N MET A 69 0.64 17.61 -3.61
CA MET A 69 1.33 17.31 -2.36
C MET A 69 2.16 16.04 -2.53
N PHE A 70 3.34 16.03 -1.93
CA PHE A 70 4.14 14.83 -1.77
C PHE A 70 3.81 14.19 -0.44
N LYS A 71 3.64 12.88 -0.45
CA LYS A 71 3.36 12.05 0.71
C LYS A 71 4.59 11.21 1.05
N GLY A 72 4.95 11.15 2.32
CA GLY A 72 5.86 10.14 2.86
C GLY A 72 5.14 9.42 4.00
N LYS A 73 5.27 8.10 4.05
CA LYS A 73 4.72 7.28 5.15
C LYS A 73 5.75 6.31 5.70
N LEU A 74 5.67 6.07 7.00
CA LEU A 74 6.48 5.09 7.71
C LEU A 74 5.62 4.43 8.78
N GLY A 75 5.69 3.11 8.88
CA GLY A 75 4.74 2.36 9.69
C GLY A 75 5.14 0.91 9.90
N LEU A 76 4.23 0.17 10.53
CA LEU A 76 4.31 -1.27 10.67
C LEU A 76 3.13 -1.89 9.93
N GLY A 77 3.38 -2.97 9.20
CA GLY A 77 2.38 -3.72 8.47
C GLY A 77 2.43 -5.19 8.85
N TYR A 78 1.26 -5.79 9.04
CA TYR A 78 1.08 -7.24 9.08
C TYR A 78 0.63 -7.70 7.70
N TRP A 79 1.31 -8.70 7.15
CA TRP A 79 0.96 -9.31 5.88
C TRP A 79 0.75 -10.82 6.05
N ASP A 80 -0.18 -11.35 5.26
CA ASP A 80 -0.53 -12.77 5.20
C ASP A 80 -0.53 -13.15 3.72
N LEU A 81 0.42 -14.01 3.32
CA LEU A 81 0.57 -14.53 1.97
C LEU A 81 0.18 -16.01 1.97
N ARG A 82 -0.85 -16.33 1.18
CA ARG A 82 -1.36 -17.69 1.01
C ARG A 82 -1.16 -18.17 -0.41
N VAL A 83 -0.67 -19.40 -0.54
CA VAL A 83 -0.47 -20.09 -1.82
C VAL A 83 -1.22 -21.42 -1.74
N ASP A 84 -2.12 -21.68 -2.68
CA ASP A 84 -3.09 -22.80 -2.60
C ASP A 84 -2.45 -24.19 -2.39
N ASP A 85 -1.23 -24.42 -2.90
CA ASP A 85 -0.49 -25.69 -2.74
C ASP A 85 0.94 -25.47 -2.19
N GLY A 86 1.17 -24.33 -1.51
CA GLY A 86 2.46 -23.90 -0.98
C GLY A 86 2.48 -23.65 0.54
N PRO A 87 3.66 -23.32 1.11
CA PRO A 87 3.73 -22.87 2.49
C PRO A 87 3.11 -21.47 2.62
N ASP A 88 2.20 -21.31 3.57
CA ASP A 88 1.73 -20.00 4.03
C ASP A 88 2.87 -19.27 4.73
N ASP A 89 2.95 -17.95 4.54
CA ASP A 89 3.93 -17.10 5.21
C ASP A 89 3.25 -15.82 5.73
N ASP A 90 3.62 -15.41 6.94
CA ASP A 90 3.06 -14.24 7.60
C ASP A 90 4.09 -13.51 8.46
N GLY A 91 3.96 -12.18 8.54
CA GLY A 91 4.99 -11.35 9.13
C GLY A 91 4.51 -9.98 9.58
N VAL A 92 5.27 -9.37 10.49
CA VAL A 92 5.12 -7.96 10.87
C VAL A 92 6.41 -7.23 10.56
N ASP A 93 6.33 -6.27 9.65
CA ASP A 93 7.50 -5.60 9.11
C ASP A 93 7.41 -4.08 9.15
N LEU A 94 8.57 -3.45 9.13
CA LEU A 94 8.69 -2.01 8.96
C LEU A 94 8.43 -1.65 7.51
N THR A 95 7.36 -0.91 7.29
CA THR A 95 6.90 -0.54 5.96
C THR A 95 7.07 0.96 5.74
N ALA A 96 7.52 1.35 4.56
CA ALA A 96 7.76 2.74 4.21
C ALA A 96 7.29 3.03 2.79
N GLY A 97 6.76 4.22 2.57
CA GLY A 97 6.22 4.59 1.27
C GLY A 97 6.38 6.06 0.94
N VAL A 98 6.32 6.34 -0.36
CA VAL A 98 6.33 7.69 -0.91
C VAL A 98 5.27 7.81 -1.98
N GLY A 99 4.64 8.96 -2.08
CA GLY A 99 3.55 9.17 -3.02
C GLY A 99 3.36 10.62 -3.42
N VAL A 100 2.43 10.83 -4.34
CA VAL A 100 1.98 12.13 -4.79
C VAL A 100 0.46 12.18 -4.78
N ASP A 101 -0.06 13.27 -4.23
CA ASP A 101 -1.48 13.57 -4.15
C ASP A 101 -1.79 14.74 -5.07
N ILE A 102 -2.72 14.55 -5.99
CA ILE A 102 -3.14 15.58 -6.95
C ILE A 102 -4.59 15.95 -6.64
N ALA A 103 -4.84 17.23 -6.37
CA ALA A 103 -6.19 17.72 -6.16
C ALA A 103 -7.01 17.59 -7.45
N LEU A 104 -8.08 16.80 -7.38
CA LEU A 104 -8.95 16.53 -8.50
C LEU A 104 -10.42 16.59 -8.04
N GLY A 105 -11.09 17.69 -8.37
CA GLY A 105 -12.47 17.93 -7.94
C GLY A 105 -12.59 18.12 -6.43
N GLY A 106 -13.41 17.30 -5.77
CA GLY A 106 -13.67 17.34 -4.32
C GLY A 106 -12.77 16.43 -3.48
N GLY A 107 -11.72 15.85 -4.06
CA GLY A 107 -10.80 14.94 -3.38
C GLY A 107 -9.39 14.99 -3.95
N LEU A 108 -8.58 13.99 -3.61
CA LEU A 108 -7.21 13.82 -4.07
C LEU A 108 -7.09 12.50 -4.82
N LEU A 109 -6.48 12.55 -6.00
CA LEU A 109 -5.93 11.35 -6.63
C LEU A 109 -4.57 11.08 -6.00
N GLU A 110 -4.44 9.96 -5.31
CA GLU A 110 -3.20 9.51 -4.66
C GLU A 110 -2.55 8.42 -5.52
N ILE A 111 -1.26 8.57 -5.78
CA ILE A 111 -0.40 7.53 -6.37
C ILE A 111 0.76 7.32 -5.41
N GLU A 112 0.98 6.08 -4.99
CA GLU A 112 1.92 5.76 -3.94
C GLU A 112 2.71 4.48 -4.27
N TYR A 113 3.98 4.50 -3.89
CA TYR A 113 4.84 3.32 -3.82
C TYR A 113 5.09 2.99 -2.36
N THR A 114 4.81 1.76 -1.96
CA THR A 114 5.05 1.27 -0.60
C THR A 114 5.92 0.04 -0.62
N GLN A 115 7.04 0.10 0.09
CA GLN A 115 7.87 -1.06 0.41
C GLN A 115 7.38 -1.66 1.73
N ILE A 116 7.04 -2.95 1.74
CA ILE A 116 6.69 -3.68 2.96
C ILE A 116 7.89 -4.45 3.47
N GLU A 117 8.46 -5.28 2.61
CA GLU A 117 9.69 -6.04 2.83
C GLU A 117 10.62 -5.84 1.63
N PRO A 118 11.93 -6.13 1.70
CA PRO A 118 12.85 -5.99 0.56
C PRO A 118 12.35 -6.62 -0.75
N ASP A 119 11.52 -7.67 -0.65
CA ASP A 119 11.02 -8.46 -1.77
C ASP A 119 9.52 -8.23 -2.05
N LEU A 120 8.82 -7.45 -1.23
CA LEU A 120 7.39 -7.13 -1.39
C LEU A 120 7.15 -5.61 -1.43
N ALA A 121 6.66 -5.14 -2.57
CA ALA A 121 6.31 -3.74 -2.79
C ALA A 121 4.96 -3.61 -3.50
N PHE A 122 4.25 -2.54 -3.17
CA PHE A 122 2.97 -2.18 -3.78
C PHE A 122 3.08 -0.85 -4.52
N ILE A 123 2.48 -0.78 -5.69
CA ILE A 123 2.13 0.48 -6.36
C ILE A 123 0.61 0.62 -6.25
N THR A 124 0.18 1.64 -5.52
CA THR A 124 -1.22 1.93 -5.27
C THR A 124 -1.63 3.20 -6.00
N ALA A 125 -2.82 3.15 -6.59
CA ALA A 125 -3.50 4.32 -7.12
C ALA A 125 -4.91 4.35 -6.51
N GLY A 126 -5.28 5.48 -5.93
CA GLY A 126 -6.51 5.60 -5.15
C GLY A 126 -7.09 7.00 -5.22
N PHE A 127 -8.36 7.11 -4.84
CA PHE A 127 -9.01 8.40 -4.69
C PHE A 127 -9.38 8.62 -3.23
N VAL A 128 -8.82 9.67 -2.63
CA VAL A 128 -8.98 10.00 -1.21
C VAL A 128 -9.96 11.15 -1.07
N PHE A 129 -10.99 10.93 -0.27
CA PHE A 129 -11.95 11.95 0.12
C PHE A 129 -11.64 12.41 1.55
N GLY A 130 -11.42 13.71 1.75
CA GLY A 130 -11.13 14.25 3.07
C GLY A 130 -11.39 15.75 3.14
N PHE A 131 -11.84 16.21 4.30
CA PHE A 131 -12.02 17.64 4.56
C PHE A 131 -10.64 18.28 4.77
N PHE A 132 -10.28 19.20 3.87
CA PHE A 132 -9.02 19.95 3.90
C PHE A 132 -9.02 21.06 4.93
#